data_AF-A0AAD6AD57-F1
#
_entry.id   AF-A0AAD6AD57-F1
#
_cell.length_a   1.000
_cell.length_b   1.000
_cell.length_c   1.000
_cell.angle_alpha   90.00
_cell.angle_beta   90.00
_cell.angle_gamma   90.00
#
_symmetry.space_group_name_H-M   'P 1'
#
loop_
_entity.id
_entity.type
_entity.pdbx_description
1 polymer ?
#
loop_
_entity_poly.entity_id
_entity_poly.type
_entity_poly.pdbx_seq_one_letter_code
_entity_poly.pdbx_strand_id
1 'polypeptide(L)' 'MRRNRLGKEDWVNIKWQPGKITHAFQNDATSCGAFVMQMAEMTVTEFQKIPRTFHINSKQSLQHLRRDTAEEILKGSESV' A
#
# COMPACT_ATOMS: atom_id res chain seq x y z
N MET A 1 -25.77 28.35 4.77
CA MET A 1 -26.17 27.99 3.39
C MET A 1 -25.00 27.64 2.44
N ARG A 2 -23.81 27.29 2.93
CA ARG A 2 -22.69 26.84 2.07
C ARG A 2 -22.85 25.38 1.60
N ARG A 3 -23.47 24.53 2.42
CA ARG A 3 -23.70 23.09 2.15
C ARG A 3 -24.70 22.79 1.02
N ASN A 4 -25.74 23.62 0.85
CA ASN A 4 -26.74 23.37 -0.20
C ASN A 4 -26.25 23.69 -1.62
N ARG A 5 -25.20 24.52 -1.75
CA ARG A 5 -24.72 24.97 -3.08
C ARG A 5 -23.62 24.07 -3.67
N LEU A 6 -22.85 23.38 -2.83
CA LEU A 6 -21.70 22.55 -3.26
C LEU A 6 -21.87 21.06 -2.97
N GLY A 7 -22.96 20.63 -2.33
CA GLY A 7 -23.15 19.25 -1.86
C GLY A 7 -23.20 18.15 -2.93
N LYS A 8 -23.24 18.49 -4.22
CA LYS A 8 -23.11 17.53 -5.33
C LYS A 8 -21.65 17.23 -5.71
N GLU A 9 -20.72 18.12 -5.36
CA GLU A 9 -19.26 17.93 -5.57
C GLU A 9 -18.57 17.37 -4.32
N ASP A 10 -19.33 17.29 -3.24
CA ASP A 10 -18.86 17.02 -1.90
C ASP A 10 -19.10 15.52 -1.65
N TRP A 11 -18.03 14.71 -1.60
CA TRP A 11 -18.05 13.25 -1.37
C TRP A 11 -18.59 12.84 0.03
N VAL A 12 -19.27 13.77 0.71
CA VAL A 12 -19.71 13.74 2.11
C VAL A 12 -20.91 12.82 2.36
N ASN A 13 -21.58 12.33 1.32
CA ASN A 13 -22.71 11.40 1.49
C ASN A 13 -22.30 9.92 1.41
N ILE A 14 -21.04 9.60 1.08
CA ILE A 14 -20.54 8.22 1.12
C ILE A 14 -19.95 7.97 2.50
N LYS A 15 -20.65 7.17 3.31
CA LYS A 15 -20.10 6.63 4.56
C LYS A 15 -19.21 5.43 4.24
N TRP A 16 -17.97 5.71 3.87
CA TRP A 16 -16.94 4.68 3.66
C TRP A 16 -16.89 3.74 4.87
N GLN A 17 -16.97 2.45 4.60
CA GLN A 17 -16.78 1.43 5.63
C GLN A 17 -15.33 0.93 5.55
N PRO A 18 -14.68 0.68 6.69
CA PRO A 18 -13.37 0.08 6.69
C PRO A 18 -13.44 -1.33 6.08
N GLY A 19 -12.68 -1.55 5.02
CA GLY A 19 -12.41 -2.90 4.51
C GLY A 19 -11.31 -3.56 5.35
N LYS A 20 -11.41 -4.88 5.54
CA LYS A 20 -10.29 -5.70 6.03
C LYS A 20 -9.87 -6.63 4.91
N ILE A 21 -8.56 -6.71 4.68
CA ILE A 21 -7.97 -7.65 3.72
C ILE A 21 -7.02 -8.55 4.50
N THR A 22 -7.13 -9.85 4.27
CA THR A 22 -6.29 -10.85 4.91
C THR A 22 -4.87 -10.73 4.36
N HIS A 23 -3.86 -10.83 5.22
CA HIS A 23 -2.47 -10.86 4.80
C HIS A 23 -1.68 -11.81 5.70
N ALA A 24 -0.50 -12.23 5.22
CA ALA A 24 0.41 -13.04 6.01
C ALA A 24 0.76 -12.34 7.35
N PHE A 25 0.80 -13.12 8.44
CA PHE A 25 1.14 -12.57 9.75
C PHE A 25 2.64 -12.28 9.85
N GLN A 26 2.98 -11.08 10.30
CA GLN A 26 4.36 -10.69 10.56
C GLN A 26 4.82 -11.23 11.91
N ASN A 27 5.85 -12.09 11.91
CA ASN A 27 6.38 -12.72 13.12
C ASN A 27 7.58 -11.97 13.75
N ASP A 28 7.89 -10.76 13.27
CA ASP A 28 9.00 -9.94 13.78
C ASP A 28 8.52 -8.50 14.05
N ALA A 29 9.34 -7.66 14.71
CA ALA A 29 8.97 -6.29 15.07
C ALA A 29 9.43 -5.20 14.08
N THR A 30 10.09 -5.59 12.99
CA THR A 30 10.86 -4.67 12.13
C THR A 30 10.41 -4.64 10.67
N SER A 31 9.65 -5.66 10.22
CA SER A 31 9.27 -5.89 8.84
C SER A 31 7.98 -5.22 8.39
N CYS A 32 7.28 -4.50 9.26
CA CYS A 32 5.96 -3.93 8.95
C CYS A 32 5.99 -3.01 7.73
N GLY A 33 7.02 -2.17 7.59
CA GLY A 33 7.20 -1.33 6.41
C GLY A 33 7.37 -2.14 5.13
N ALA A 34 8.16 -3.22 5.15
CA ALA A 34 8.37 -4.08 3.99
C ALA A 34 7.10 -4.85 3.59
N PHE A 35 6.30 -5.28 4.57
CA PHE A 35 4.98 -5.88 4.33
C PHE A 35 4.05 -4.88 3.62
N VAL A 36 3.98 -3.64 4.11
CA VAL A 36 3.17 -2.58 3.49
C VAL A 36 3.62 -2.29 2.06
N MET A 37 4.93 -2.23 1.80
CA MET A 37 5.45 -1.99 0.45
C MET A 37 5.08 -3.12 -0.52
N GLN A 38 5.18 -4.39 -0.13
CA GLN A 38 4.73 -5.50 -1.00
C GLN A 38 3.22 -5.47 -1.25
N MET A 39 2.42 -5.17 -0.23
CA MET A 39 0.96 -5.04 -0.40
C MET A 39 0.61 -3.89 -1.34
N ALA A 40 1.32 -2.77 -1.25
CA ALA A 40 1.13 -1.63 -2.15
C ALA A 40 1.50 -2.01 -3.59
N GLU A 41 2.65 -2.66 -3.80
CA GLU A 41 3.09 -3.13 -5.12
C GLU A 41 2.05 -4.09 -5.74
N MET A 42 1.60 -5.11 -5.01
CA MET A 42 0.56 -6.04 -5.48
C MET A 42 -0.76 -5.32 -5.78
N THR A 43 -1.15 -4.34 -4.95
CA THR A 43 -2.40 -3.58 -5.18
C THR A 43 -2.36 -2.75 -6.46
N VAL A 44 -1.21 -2.13 -6.74
CA VAL A 44 -1.03 -1.28 -7.92
C VAL A 44 -0.88 -2.13 -9.18
N THR A 45 -0.12 -3.23 -9.11
CA THR A 45 0.09 -4.12 -10.25
C THR A 45 -1.17 -4.91 -10.62
N GLU A 46 -1.99 -5.30 -9.64
CA GLU A 46 -3.27 -6.01 -9.85
C GLU A 46 -4.49 -5.06 -9.87
N PHE A 47 -4.29 -3.78 -10.21
CA PHE A 47 -5.36 -2.80 -10.20
C PHE A 47 -6.59 -3.25 -11.03
N GLN A 48 -7.78 -2.87 -10.55
CA GLN A 48 -9.12 -3.43 -10.85
C GLN A 48 -9.44 -4.81 -10.24
N LYS A 49 -8.45 -5.58 -9.81
CA LYS A 49 -8.63 -6.89 -9.17
C LYS A 49 -7.83 -6.99 -7.87
N ILE A 50 -8.07 -6.06 -6.94
CA ILE A 50 -7.39 -6.06 -5.64
C ILE A 50 -7.54 -7.45 -4.99
N PRO A 51 -6.42 -8.10 -4.62
CA PRO A 51 -6.48 -9.45 -4.09
C PRO A 51 -7.19 -9.47 -2.74
N ARG A 52 -7.96 -10.53 -2.50
CA ARG A 52 -8.65 -10.75 -1.21
C ARG A 52 -7.70 -11.18 -0.10
N THR A 53 -6.53 -11.68 -0.48
CA THR A 53 -5.47 -12.13 0.43
C THR A 53 -4.10 -11.78 -0.15
N PHE A 54 -3.27 -11.09 0.64
CA PHE A 54 -1.88 -10.84 0.30
C PHE A 54 -0.98 -11.95 0.86
N HIS A 55 -0.24 -12.60 -0.03
CA HIS A 55 0.82 -13.53 0.35
C HIS A 55 2.14 -12.77 0.31
N ILE A 56 2.75 -12.61 1.48
CA ILE A 56 4.01 -11.87 1.64
C ILE A 56 5.12 -12.90 1.82
N ASN A 57 6.15 -12.76 1.01
CA ASN A 57 7.21 -13.75 0.87
C ASN A 57 8.14 -13.81 2.11
N SER A 58 9.03 -14.80 2.12
CA SER A 58 9.93 -15.12 3.23
C SER A 58 10.83 -13.95 3.68
N LYS A 59 11.44 -14.07 4.87
CA LYS A 59 12.38 -13.07 5.43
C LYS A 59 13.50 -12.65 4.45
N GLN A 60 14.01 -13.59 3.65
CA GLN A 60 15.04 -13.30 2.65
C GLN A 60 14.50 -12.39 1.53
N SER A 61 13.27 -12.63 1.06
CA SER A 61 12.64 -11.76 0.06
C SER A 61 12.47 -10.33 0.56
N LEU A 62 12.15 -10.16 1.84
CA LEU A 62 11.99 -8.84 2.46
C LEU A 62 13.32 -8.09 2.58
N GLN A 63 14.44 -8.80 2.75
CA GLN A 63 15.76 -8.19 2.73
C GLN A 63 16.13 -7.69 1.33
N HIS A 64 15.86 -8.47 0.30
CA HIS A 64 16.04 -8.04 -1.08
C HIS A 64 15.18 -6.83 -1.39
N LEU A 65 13.88 -6.86 -1.05
CA LEU A 65 12.99 -5.72 -1.24
C LEU A 65 13.53 -4.43 -0.61
N ARG A 66 14.06 -4.50 0.62
CA ARG A 66 14.63 -3.32 1.29
C ARG A 66 15.83 -2.77 0.54
N ARG A 67 16.74 -3.65 0.12
CA ARG A 67 17.93 -3.26 -0.64
C ARG A 67 17.52 -2.61 -1.96
N ASP A 68 16.64 -3.27 -2.70
CA ASP A 68 16.23 -2.84 -4.03
C ASP A 68 15.44 -1.52 -3.94
N THR A 69 14.56 -1.38 -2.94
CA THR A 69 13.87 -0.10 -2.67
C THR A 69 14.85 1.03 -2.33
N ALA A 70 15.86 0.76 -1.51
CA ALA A 70 16.88 1.75 -1.17
C ALA A 70 17.70 2.15 -2.39
N GLU A 71 18.07 1.18 -3.24
CA GLU A 71 18.79 1.44 -4.49
C GLU A 71 17.98 2.32 -5.45
N GLU A 72 16.68 2.04 -5.63
CA GLU A 72 15.82 2.86 -6.47
C GLU A 72 15.63 4.28 -5.92
N ILE A 73 15.50 4.43 -4.60
CA ILE A 73 15.48 5.76 -3.96
C ILE A 73 16.78 6.51 -4.24
N LEU A 74 17.94 5.84 -4.10
CA LEU A 74 19.24 6.45 -4.35
C LEU A 74 19.39 6.87 -5.80
N LYS A 75 19.07 6.00 -6.76
CA LYS A 75 19.09 6.32 -8.20
C LYS A 75 18.19 7.52 -8.53
N GLY A 76 17.00 7.59 -7.95
CA GLY A 76 16.09 8.71 -8.15
C GLY A 76 16.51 10.00 -7.44
N SER A 77 17.46 9.93 -6.51
CA SER A 77 17.99 11.07 -5.77
C SER A 77 19.25 11.67 -6.41
N GLU A 78 19.90 10.95 -7.32
CA GLU A 78 20.94 11.51 -8.17
C GLU A 78 20.27 12.42 -9.20
N SER A 79 20.48 13.73 -9.05
CA SER A 79 19.96 14.76 -9.96
C SER A 79 20.35 14.42 -11.40
N VAL A 80 19.37 14.33 -12.30
CA VAL A 80 19.57 14.36 -13.76
C VAL A 80 20.07 15.74 -14.18
#